data_AF-A0A1V6C4M7-F1
#
_entry.id   AF-A0A1V6C4M7-F1
#
_cell.length_a   1.000
_cell.length_b   1.000
_cell.length_c   1.000
_cell.angle_alpha   90.00
_cell.angle_beta   90.00
_cell.angle_gamma   90.00
#
_symmetry.space_group_name_H-M   'P 1'
#
loop_
_entity.id
_entity.type
_entity.pdbx_description
1 polymer ?
#
loop_
_entity_poly.entity_id
_entity_poly.type
_entity_poly.pdbx_seq_one_letter_code
_entity_poly.pdbx_strand_id
1 'polypeptide(L)'
;MNSRNKVLAGFALGVLAGLVLSAKKGQGLPISHRFQEPLSQKFGLAYSGVLAGKVDKKIREFSKKKPVFKNPALNRHLEEWILPGLSLYQVLLDEMVDQKAALQETERVLRAIVSQDKKVILLKRAPSPFTILRTYIVSKLKSSFPKGAWDIKIVNFEKDVVAFDISKCFYQEMLDYFGSPELTKVFCALDEEQAAHFPKSIIFTRKGTIGKGDKVCDFRYEYRQ
;
A
#
# COMPACT_ATOMS: atom_id res chain seq x y z
N MET A 1 43.08 -7.79 -33.56
CA MET A 1 43.14 -6.53 -32.79
C MET A 1 41.95 -5.67 -33.21
N ASN A 2 41.11 -5.32 -32.23
CA ASN A 2 39.89 -4.49 -32.25
C ASN A 2 39.51 -3.69 -33.50
N SER A 3 38.20 -3.73 -33.83
CA SER A 3 37.36 -2.53 -33.73
C SER A 3 35.87 -2.88 -33.80
N ARG A 4 35.13 -2.39 -32.80
CA ARG A 4 33.66 -2.40 -32.71
C ARG A 4 33.10 -1.44 -33.75
N ASN A 5 31.98 -1.78 -34.37
CA ASN A 5 31.01 -0.77 -34.82
C ASN A 5 29.58 -1.29 -34.69
N LYS A 6 28.76 -0.51 -33.97
CA LYS A 6 27.32 -0.62 -33.79
C LYS A 6 26.63 0.25 -34.85
N VAL A 7 25.61 -0.25 -35.56
CA VAL A 7 24.44 0.48 -36.10
C VAL A 7 23.36 -0.60 -36.40
N LEU A 8 22.30 -0.77 -35.61
CA LEU A 8 20.94 -0.17 -35.73
C LEU A 8 20.25 -0.27 -37.11
N ALA A 9 19.30 -1.21 -37.23
CA ALA A 9 18.06 -1.16 -38.04
C ALA A 9 17.29 -2.47 -37.76
N GLY A 10 16.02 -2.55 -37.35
CA GLY A 10 14.92 -1.59 -37.38
C GLY A 10 13.91 -1.96 -38.46
N PHE A 11 13.03 -2.95 -38.21
CA PHE A 11 11.76 -3.24 -38.90
C PHE A 11 11.01 -4.28 -38.01
N ALA A 12 9.70 -4.29 -37.75
CA ALA A 12 8.59 -3.40 -38.09
C ALA A 12 7.33 -3.82 -37.30
N LEU A 13 6.55 -2.82 -36.87
CA LEU A 13 5.07 -2.66 -36.97
C LEU A 13 4.17 -3.83 -36.56
N GLY A 14 3.30 -3.70 -35.54
CA GLY A 14 2.08 -2.86 -35.51
C GLY A 14 0.87 -3.83 -35.39
N VAL A 15 -0.28 -3.60 -34.75
CA VAL A 15 -1.10 -2.42 -34.41
C VAL A 15 -2.06 -2.93 -33.30
N LEU A 16 -2.28 -2.21 -32.19
CA LEU A 16 -3.49 -1.37 -32.06
C LEU A 16 -3.23 -0.21 -31.09
N ALA A 17 -3.19 0.97 -31.70
CA ALA A 17 -3.23 2.27 -31.07
C ALA A 17 -4.59 2.53 -30.43
N GLY A 18 -4.58 3.20 -29.27
CA GLY A 18 -5.80 3.73 -28.68
C GLY A 18 -5.63 4.19 -27.24
N LEU A 19 -4.75 5.18 -27.00
CA LEU A 19 -5.00 6.31 -26.09
C LEU A 19 -3.73 7.16 -25.99
N VAL A 20 -3.76 8.25 -26.75
CA VAL A 20 -2.83 9.37 -26.63
C VAL A 20 -3.00 9.98 -25.23
N LEU A 21 -2.00 9.83 -24.38
CA LEU A 21 -1.77 10.76 -23.29
C LEU A 21 -0.34 11.27 -23.40
N SER A 22 -0.23 12.53 -23.83
CA SER A 22 0.97 13.33 -23.71
C SER A 22 1.46 13.27 -22.27
N ALA A 23 2.54 12.52 -22.05
CA ALA A 23 3.27 12.49 -20.80
C ALA A 23 3.93 13.86 -20.58
N LYS A 24 3.21 14.78 -19.92
CA LYS A 24 3.83 15.96 -19.33
C LYS A 24 4.72 15.49 -18.18
N LYS A 25 6.03 15.72 -18.33
CA LYS A 25 7.05 15.59 -17.28
C LYS A 25 6.56 16.24 -15.98
N GLY A 26 6.49 15.47 -14.89
CA GLY A 26 6.27 16.00 -13.53
C GLY A 26 5.32 15.22 -12.62
N GLN A 27 4.64 14.18 -13.08
CA GLN A 27 3.78 13.35 -12.24
C GLN A 27 4.12 11.87 -12.47
N GLY A 28 4.54 11.15 -11.44
CA GLY A 28 4.70 9.70 -11.51
C GLY A 28 3.39 9.05 -11.97
N LEU A 29 3.47 7.92 -12.69
CA LEU A 29 2.27 7.18 -13.12
C LEU A 29 1.30 7.04 -11.93
N PRO A 30 0.04 7.47 -12.06
CA PRO A 30 -0.86 7.47 -10.93
C PRO A 30 -1.09 6.03 -10.46
N ILE A 31 -1.05 5.82 -9.15
CA ILE A 31 -1.16 4.50 -8.50
C ILE A 31 -2.46 3.77 -8.85
N SER A 32 -3.47 4.50 -9.34
CA SER A 32 -4.76 4.00 -9.82
C SER A 32 -4.69 2.91 -10.90
N HIS A 33 -3.67 2.90 -11.77
CA HIS A 33 -3.52 1.83 -12.77
C HIS A 33 -3.37 0.46 -12.09
N ARG A 34 -2.87 0.42 -10.85
CA ARG A 34 -2.77 -0.80 -10.05
C ARG A 34 -4.14 -1.31 -9.58
N PHE A 35 -5.18 -0.47 -9.60
CA PHE A 35 -6.54 -0.87 -9.25
C PHE A 35 -7.28 -1.52 -10.43
N GLN A 36 -6.85 -1.27 -11.67
CA GLN A 36 -7.58 -1.69 -12.86
C GLN A 36 -7.69 -3.23 -12.96
N GLU A 37 -6.59 -3.96 -12.73
CA GLU A 37 -6.60 -5.42 -12.79
C GLU A 37 -7.49 -6.00 -11.68
N PRO A 38 -7.30 -5.67 -10.39
CA PRO A 38 -8.19 -6.19 -9.34
C PRO A 38 -9.66 -5.80 -9.54
N LEU A 39 -9.96 -4.56 -9.96
CA LEU A 39 -11.33 -4.13 -10.24
C LEU A 39 -11.95 -4.88 -11.42
N SER A 40 -11.16 -5.24 -12.45
CA SER A 40 -11.67 -5.95 -13.63
C SER A 40 -12.28 -7.31 -13.30
N GLN A 41 -11.83 -7.94 -12.21
CA GLN A 41 -12.34 -9.23 -11.74
C GLN A 41 -13.84 -9.17 -11.37
N LYS A 42 -14.35 -7.99 -10.98
CA LYS A 42 -15.76 -7.79 -10.62
C LYS A 42 -16.52 -6.95 -11.64
N PHE A 43 -15.87 -5.90 -12.15
CA PHE A 43 -16.50 -4.88 -12.98
C PHE A 43 -16.28 -5.08 -14.48
N GLY A 44 -15.45 -6.04 -14.87
CA GLY A 44 -15.01 -6.21 -16.25
C GLY A 44 -13.96 -5.17 -16.67
N LEU A 45 -13.20 -5.49 -17.71
CA LEU A 45 -12.03 -4.71 -18.14
C LEU A 45 -12.37 -3.29 -18.59
N ALA A 46 -13.46 -3.11 -19.34
CA ALA A 46 -13.84 -1.81 -19.88
C ALA A 46 -14.24 -0.84 -18.76
N TYR A 47 -15.09 -1.29 -17.84
CA TYR A 47 -15.61 -0.45 -16.77
C TYR A 47 -14.57 -0.25 -15.65
N SER A 48 -13.67 -1.21 -15.40
CA SER A 48 -12.56 -0.99 -14.46
C SER A 48 -11.62 0.13 -14.90
N GLY A 49 -11.44 0.35 -16.20
CA GLY A 49 -10.71 1.52 -16.73
C GLY A 49 -11.42 2.84 -16.42
N VAL A 50 -12.75 2.88 -16.51
CA VAL A 50 -13.55 4.05 -16.13
C VAL A 50 -13.41 4.35 -14.63
N LEU A 51 -13.52 3.32 -13.78
CA LEU A 51 -13.33 3.45 -12.34
C LEU A 51 -11.93 3.95 -11.98
N ALA A 52 -10.87 3.41 -12.61
CA ALA A 52 -9.51 3.88 -12.41
C ALA A 52 -9.35 5.37 -12.78
N GLY A 53 -9.98 5.82 -13.87
CA GLY A 53 -10.02 7.23 -14.26
C GLY A 53 -10.77 8.12 -13.25
N LYS A 54 -11.87 7.63 -12.66
CA LYS A 54 -12.57 8.32 -11.57
C LYS A 54 -11.70 8.43 -10.33
N VAL A 55 -10.97 7.36 -9.99
CA VAL A 55 -10.02 7.36 -8.87
C VAL A 55 -8.92 8.40 -9.08
N ASP A 56 -8.35 8.48 -10.27
CA ASP A 56 -7.37 9.51 -10.63
C ASP A 56 -7.88 10.94 -10.42
N LYS A 57 -9.14 11.17 -10.79
CA LYS A 57 -9.78 12.46 -10.56
C LYS A 57 -9.88 12.77 -9.07
N LYS A 58 -10.34 11.81 -8.26
CA LYS A 58 -10.44 11.95 -6.80
C LYS A 58 -9.06 12.17 -6.14
N ILE A 59 -8.02 11.45 -6.56
CA ILE A 59 -6.65 11.67 -6.06
C ILE A 59 -6.21 13.11 -6.30
N ARG A 60 -6.47 13.66 -7.50
CA ARG A 60 -6.16 15.07 -7.83
C ARG A 60 -6.95 16.05 -6.98
N GLU A 61 -8.20 15.76 -6.68
CA GLU A 61 -9.04 16.60 -5.80
C GLU A 61 -8.50 16.63 -4.37
N PHE A 62 -8.17 15.48 -3.79
CA PHE A 62 -7.56 15.43 -2.46
C PHE A 62 -6.17 16.06 -2.43
N SER A 63 -5.39 15.88 -3.49
CA SER A 63 -4.04 16.45 -3.58
C SER A 63 -4.02 17.97 -3.49
N LYS A 64 -5.12 18.65 -3.88
CA LYS A 64 -5.28 20.11 -3.72
C LYS A 64 -5.60 20.54 -2.29
N LYS A 65 -6.17 19.65 -1.48
CA LYS A 65 -6.67 19.95 -0.12
C LYS A 65 -5.82 19.31 0.99
N LYS A 66 -4.80 18.53 0.63
CA LYS A 66 -4.03 17.76 1.59
C LYS A 66 -3.13 18.66 2.44
N PRO A 67 -2.92 18.33 3.71
CA PRO A 67 -1.84 18.93 4.48
C PRO A 67 -0.48 18.60 3.84
N VAL A 68 0.48 19.52 3.97
CA VAL A 68 1.87 19.32 3.54
C VAL A 68 2.75 19.25 4.77
N PHE A 69 3.45 18.14 4.92
CA PHE A 69 4.31 17.91 6.08
C PHE A 69 5.76 18.26 5.75
N LYS A 70 6.50 18.78 6.73
CA LYS A 70 7.96 18.99 6.61
C LYS A 70 8.70 17.66 6.41
N ASN A 71 8.20 16.57 7.01
CA ASN A 71 8.81 15.26 6.87
C ASN A 71 8.35 14.58 5.56
N PRO A 72 9.27 14.27 4.63
CA PRO A 72 8.92 13.69 3.33
C PRO A 72 8.30 12.29 3.44
N ALA A 73 8.58 11.53 4.50
CA ALA A 73 7.97 10.22 4.71
C ALA A 73 6.44 10.33 4.91
N LEU A 74 5.97 11.37 5.60
CA LEU A 74 4.54 11.62 5.80
C LEU A 74 3.83 11.94 4.49
N ASN A 75 4.42 12.81 3.67
CA ASN A 75 3.88 13.09 2.34
C ASN A 75 3.84 11.83 1.49
N ARG A 76 4.86 10.97 1.57
CA ARG A 76 4.87 9.68 0.87
C ARG A 76 3.75 8.75 1.34
N HIS A 77 3.56 8.57 2.64
CA HIS A 77 2.44 7.77 3.16
C HIS A 77 1.08 8.30 2.71
N LEU A 78 0.93 9.62 2.73
CA LEU A 78 -0.30 10.28 2.31
C LEU A 78 -0.56 10.11 0.81
N GLU A 79 0.41 10.45 -0.03
CA GLU A 79 0.26 10.46 -1.49
C GLU A 79 0.29 9.07 -2.12
N GLU A 80 1.08 8.14 -1.58
CA GLU A 80 1.26 6.82 -2.18
C GLU A 80 0.27 5.77 -1.66
N TRP A 81 -0.34 5.96 -0.49
CA TRP A 81 -1.21 4.95 0.13
C TRP A 81 -2.56 5.50 0.58
N ILE A 82 -2.58 6.54 1.42
CA ILE A 82 -3.83 7.02 2.02
C ILE A 82 -4.74 7.63 0.96
N LEU A 83 -4.26 8.59 0.16
CA LEU A 83 -5.09 9.23 -0.87
C LEU A 83 -5.54 8.27 -1.97
N PRO A 84 -4.70 7.36 -2.50
CA PRO A 84 -5.16 6.35 -3.46
C PRO A 84 -6.24 5.42 -2.87
N GLY A 85 -6.05 4.89 -1.66
CA GLY A 85 -7.03 4.01 -1.02
C GLY A 85 -8.34 4.73 -0.68
N LEU A 86 -8.26 5.96 -0.16
CA LEU A 86 -9.42 6.83 0.09
C LEU A 86 -10.18 7.15 -1.20
N SER A 87 -9.45 7.45 -2.27
CA SER A 87 -10.06 7.77 -3.58
C SER A 87 -10.75 6.55 -4.18
N LEU A 88 -10.14 5.38 -4.08
CA LEU A 88 -10.76 4.11 -4.47
C LEU A 88 -12.06 3.88 -3.69
N TYR A 89 -12.01 4.05 -2.37
CA TYR A 89 -13.18 3.90 -1.52
C TYR A 89 -14.31 4.86 -1.90
N GLN A 90 -14.03 6.15 -2.07
CA GLN A 90 -15.07 7.12 -2.45
C GLN A 90 -15.68 6.82 -3.82
N VAL A 91 -14.87 6.40 -4.80
CA VAL A 91 -15.40 6.01 -6.10
C VAL A 91 -16.30 4.77 -5.96
N LEU A 92 -15.88 3.76 -5.20
CA LEU A 92 -16.72 2.58 -4.98
C LEU A 92 -17.99 2.91 -4.18
N LEU A 93 -17.93 3.87 -3.27
CA LEU A 93 -19.09 4.36 -2.53
C LEU A 93 -20.09 5.09 -3.44
N ASP A 94 -19.61 5.84 -4.45
CA ASP A 94 -20.47 6.49 -5.44
C ASP A 94 -21.16 5.48 -6.40
N GLU A 95 -20.54 4.31 -6.63
CA GLU A 95 -21.07 3.27 -7.53
C GLU A 95 -21.94 2.22 -6.82
N MET A 96 -21.74 2.04 -5.50
CA MET A 96 -22.39 1.00 -4.73
C MET A 96 -23.47 1.59 -3.81
N VAL A 97 -24.57 0.87 -3.65
CA VAL A 97 -25.70 1.31 -2.81
C VAL A 97 -25.37 1.25 -1.31
N ASP A 98 -24.42 0.42 -0.89
CA ASP A 98 -24.12 0.16 0.52
C ASP A 98 -22.64 0.45 0.87
N GLN A 99 -22.44 1.19 1.97
CA GLN A 99 -21.13 1.55 2.49
C GLN A 99 -20.29 0.32 2.87
N LYS A 100 -20.93 -0.70 3.46
CA LYS A 100 -20.24 -1.93 3.86
C LYS A 100 -19.74 -2.70 2.63
N ALA A 101 -20.53 -2.78 1.55
CA ALA A 101 -20.09 -3.34 0.28
C ALA A 101 -18.91 -2.56 -0.33
N ALA A 102 -18.95 -1.23 -0.31
CA ALA A 102 -17.85 -0.40 -0.80
C ALA A 102 -16.55 -0.60 0.00
N LEU A 103 -16.65 -0.70 1.33
CA LEU A 103 -15.50 -1.01 2.20
C LEU A 103 -14.91 -2.39 1.90
N GLN A 104 -15.75 -3.42 1.79
CA GLN A 104 -15.32 -4.77 1.49
C GLN A 104 -14.63 -4.86 0.12
N GLU A 105 -15.18 -4.17 -0.88
CA GLU A 105 -14.58 -4.13 -2.21
C GLU A 105 -13.25 -3.38 -2.21
N THR A 106 -13.17 -2.26 -1.49
CA THR A 106 -11.92 -1.52 -1.31
C THR A 106 -10.86 -2.40 -0.66
N GLU A 107 -11.22 -3.10 0.41
CA GLU A 107 -10.32 -4.02 1.09
C GLU A 107 -9.84 -5.13 0.14
N ARG A 108 -10.74 -5.75 -0.62
CA ARG A 108 -10.39 -6.78 -1.61
C ARG A 108 -9.36 -6.28 -2.62
N VAL A 109 -9.60 -5.10 -3.21
CA VAL A 109 -8.71 -4.51 -4.20
C VAL A 109 -7.34 -4.18 -3.60
N LEU A 110 -7.30 -3.57 -2.40
CA LEU A 110 -6.04 -3.24 -1.74
C LEU A 110 -5.27 -4.49 -1.29
N ARG A 111 -5.96 -5.54 -0.81
CA ARG A 111 -5.37 -6.85 -0.49
C ARG A 111 -4.71 -7.48 -1.71
N ALA A 112 -5.38 -7.45 -2.86
CA ALA A 112 -4.84 -7.97 -4.12
C ALA A 112 -3.55 -7.25 -4.57
N ILE A 113 -3.35 -6.00 -4.18
CA ILE A 113 -2.12 -5.25 -4.49
C ILE A 113 -0.99 -5.62 -3.53
N VAL A 114 -1.27 -5.73 -2.23
CA VAL A 114 -0.23 -6.04 -1.23
C VAL A 114 0.19 -7.51 -1.28
N SER A 115 -0.68 -8.43 -1.69
CA SER A 115 -0.36 -9.85 -1.88
C SER A 115 0.67 -10.09 -3.00
N GLN A 116 0.79 -9.14 -3.93
CA GLN A 116 1.77 -9.17 -5.03
C GLN A 116 3.13 -8.54 -4.65
N ASP A 117 3.38 -8.26 -3.36
CA ASP A 117 4.67 -7.70 -2.93
C ASP A 117 5.83 -8.69 -3.15
N LYS A 118 6.61 -8.41 -4.19
CA LYS A 118 7.79 -9.19 -4.57
C LYS A 118 8.79 -9.35 -3.43
N LYS A 119 8.89 -8.39 -2.50
CA LYS A 119 9.82 -8.49 -1.36
C LYS A 119 9.43 -9.62 -0.43
N VAL A 120 8.13 -9.80 -0.19
CA VAL A 120 7.61 -10.88 0.64
C VAL A 120 7.80 -12.23 -0.07
N ILE A 121 7.57 -12.28 -1.38
CA ILE A 121 7.84 -13.47 -2.18
C ILE A 121 9.33 -13.85 -2.13
N LEU A 122 10.23 -12.88 -2.23
CA LEU A 122 11.68 -13.10 -2.12
C LEU A 122 12.08 -13.53 -0.71
N LEU A 123 11.44 -13.00 0.33
CA LEU A 123 11.68 -13.38 1.72
C LEU A 123 11.47 -14.88 1.96
N LYS A 124 10.47 -15.49 1.31
CA LYS A 124 10.21 -16.95 1.38
C LYS A 124 11.39 -17.82 0.94
N ARG A 125 12.29 -17.28 0.10
CA ARG A 125 13.41 -18.01 -0.49
C ARG A 125 14.75 -17.69 0.17
N ALA A 126 14.75 -16.83 1.19
CA ALA A 126 15.99 -16.39 1.82
C ALA A 126 16.50 -17.40 2.86
N PRO A 127 17.82 -17.56 3.04
CA PRO A 127 18.41 -18.51 3.98
C PRO A 127 18.24 -18.12 5.46
N SER A 128 17.92 -16.86 5.76
CA SER A 128 17.65 -16.38 7.13
C SER A 128 16.52 -15.35 7.11
N PRO A 129 15.28 -15.80 6.79
CA PRO A 129 14.21 -14.89 6.44
C PRO A 129 13.81 -14.00 7.62
N PHE A 130 13.85 -14.51 8.86
CA PHE A 130 13.52 -13.71 10.02
C PHE A 130 14.55 -12.60 10.30
N THR A 131 15.85 -12.88 10.17
CA THR A 131 16.90 -11.85 10.32
C THR A 131 16.72 -10.71 9.31
N ILE A 132 16.35 -11.04 8.07
CA ILE A 132 16.08 -10.06 7.02
C ILE A 132 14.83 -9.24 7.36
N LEU A 133 13.73 -9.90 7.74
CA LEU A 133 12.48 -9.24 8.13
C LEU A 133 12.70 -8.31 9.32
N ARG A 134 13.37 -8.79 10.38
CA ARG A 134 13.70 -8.04 11.59
C ARG A 134 14.48 -6.76 11.26
N THR A 135 15.51 -6.88 10.43
CA THR A 135 16.32 -5.73 9.99
C THR A 135 15.50 -4.75 9.17
N TYR A 136 14.65 -5.28 8.27
CA TYR A 136 13.74 -4.48 7.46
C TYR A 136 12.74 -3.69 8.32
N ILE A 137 12.08 -4.33 9.29
CA ILE A 137 11.11 -3.69 10.20
C ILE A 137 11.78 -2.52 10.92
N VAL A 138 12.92 -2.74 11.60
CA VAL A 138 13.60 -1.66 12.34
C VAL A 138 14.03 -0.51 11.42
N SER A 139 14.58 -0.84 10.25
CA SER A 139 14.95 0.17 9.25
C SER A 139 13.73 0.99 8.81
N LYS A 140 12.58 0.34 8.60
CA LYS A 140 11.34 1.00 8.23
C LYS A 140 10.78 1.87 9.34
N LEU A 141 10.67 1.34 10.57
CA LEU A 141 10.23 2.12 11.73
C LEU A 141 11.05 3.41 11.90
N LYS A 142 12.36 3.37 11.67
CA LYS A 142 13.22 4.56 11.75
C LYS A 142 13.07 5.53 10.57
N SER A 143 12.99 5.02 9.34
CA SER A 143 13.08 5.82 8.11
C SER A 143 11.74 6.29 7.54
N SER A 144 10.66 5.55 7.82
CA SER A 144 9.35 5.74 7.20
C SER A 144 8.27 6.16 8.21
N PHE A 145 8.46 5.89 9.50
CA PHE A 145 7.49 6.19 10.55
C PHE A 145 8.05 7.22 11.55
N PRO A 146 8.16 8.51 11.18
CA PRO A 146 8.71 9.54 12.05
C PRO A 146 7.93 9.72 13.35
N LYS A 147 8.68 9.96 14.43
CA LYS A 147 8.14 10.28 15.76
C LYS A 147 7.17 11.47 15.69
N GLY A 148 6.10 11.40 16.46
CA GLY A 148 5.06 12.42 16.56
C GLY A 148 3.88 12.18 15.62
N ALA A 149 4.10 11.58 14.45
CA ALA A 149 3.03 11.07 13.59
C ALA A 149 2.68 9.61 13.94
N TRP A 150 3.68 8.85 14.36
CA TRP A 150 3.48 7.60 15.09
C TRP A 150 4.14 7.67 16.45
N ASP A 151 3.46 7.11 17.45
CA ASP A 151 4.05 6.80 18.75
C ASP A 151 4.29 5.30 18.79
N ILE A 152 5.57 4.91 18.74
CA ILE A 152 6.02 3.53 18.57
C ILE A 152 6.93 3.16 19.72
N LYS A 153 6.54 2.14 20.48
CA LYS A 153 7.32 1.58 21.59
C LYS A 153 7.81 0.19 21.21
N ILE A 154 9.13 -0.02 21.16
CA ILE A 154 9.70 -1.37 21.03
C ILE A 154 9.48 -2.10 22.36
N VAL A 155 8.84 -3.26 22.30
CA VAL A 155 8.50 -4.10 23.46
C VAL A 155 9.51 -5.23 23.64
N ASN A 156 9.90 -5.87 22.53
CA ASN A 156 10.93 -6.91 22.52
C ASN A 156 11.73 -6.80 21.21
N PHE A 157 13.05 -6.94 21.30
CA PHE A 157 13.93 -6.98 20.15
C PHE A 157 15.07 -7.97 20.39
N GLU A 158 14.76 -9.25 20.23
CA GLU A 158 15.70 -10.35 20.38
C GLU A 158 16.04 -10.97 19.02
N LYS A 159 16.79 -12.08 19.02
CA LYS A 159 17.19 -12.79 17.80
C LYS A 159 15.98 -13.32 17.03
N ASP A 160 15.04 -13.92 17.76
CA ASP A 160 13.90 -14.66 17.22
C ASP A 160 12.56 -13.95 17.46
N VAL A 161 12.58 -12.72 18.02
CA VAL A 161 11.37 -11.94 18.32
C VAL A 161 11.58 -10.47 17.98
N VAL A 162 10.57 -9.86 17.35
CA VAL A 162 10.41 -8.41 17.19
C VAL A 162 8.99 -8.04 17.59
N ALA A 163 8.86 -7.25 18.65
CA ALA A 163 7.58 -6.77 19.16
C ALA A 163 7.62 -5.26 19.34
N PHE A 164 6.57 -4.59 18.88
CA PHE A 164 6.39 -3.16 19.11
C PHE A 164 4.91 -2.81 19.17
N ASP A 165 4.62 -1.75 19.91
CA ASP A 165 3.29 -1.21 20.11
C ASP A 165 3.18 0.14 19.40
N ILE A 166 2.05 0.40 18.76
CA ILE A 166 1.69 1.70 18.19
C ILE A 166 0.46 2.23 18.92
N SER A 167 0.58 3.36 19.61
CA SER A 167 -0.51 4.04 20.35
C SER A 167 -1.06 5.26 19.61
N LYS A 168 -0.32 5.78 18.62
CA LYS A 168 -0.73 6.88 17.75
C LYS A 168 -0.45 6.52 16.30
N CYS A 169 -1.42 6.70 15.41
CA CYS A 169 -1.33 6.27 14.01
C CYS A 169 -1.70 7.38 13.04
N PHE A 170 -0.73 7.79 12.21
CA PHE A 170 -0.94 8.79 11.16
C PHE A 170 -2.04 8.41 10.16
N TYR A 171 -2.23 7.12 9.85
CA TYR A 171 -3.28 6.69 8.92
C TYR A 171 -4.66 6.98 9.49
N GLN A 172 -4.88 6.68 10.77
CA GLN A 172 -6.13 7.01 11.44
C GLN A 172 -6.36 8.52 11.43
N GLU A 173 -5.38 9.31 11.87
CA GLU A 173 -5.52 10.78 11.90
C GLU A 173 -5.86 11.38 10.53
N MET A 174 -5.24 10.89 9.46
CA MET A 174 -5.51 11.40 8.11
C MET A 174 -6.86 10.94 7.59
N LEU A 175 -7.27 9.69 7.85
CA LEU A 175 -8.58 9.20 7.44
C LEU A 175 -9.70 9.91 8.20
N ASP A 176 -9.49 10.22 9.48
CA ASP A 176 -10.39 11.06 10.28
C ASP A 176 -10.46 12.48 9.70
N TYR A 177 -9.30 13.08 9.38
CA TYR A 177 -9.22 14.42 8.75
C TYR A 177 -10.00 14.49 7.43
N PHE A 178 -9.95 13.44 6.61
CA PHE A 178 -10.70 13.38 5.35
C PHE A 178 -12.15 12.87 5.51
N GLY A 179 -12.60 12.57 6.73
CA GLY A 179 -13.97 12.16 7.02
C GLY A 179 -14.30 10.73 6.58
N SER A 180 -13.33 9.80 6.65
CA SER A 180 -13.54 8.37 6.37
C SER A 180 -12.85 7.47 7.42
N PRO A 181 -13.13 7.66 8.73
CA PRO A 181 -12.54 6.88 9.82
C PRO A 181 -12.72 5.37 9.65
N GLU A 182 -13.85 4.95 9.07
CA GLU A 182 -14.21 3.55 8.82
C GLU A 182 -13.23 2.81 7.90
N LEU A 183 -12.43 3.53 7.11
CA LEU A 183 -11.43 2.96 6.22
C LEU A 183 -10.14 2.56 6.98
N THR A 184 -9.94 3.03 8.21
CA THR A 184 -8.74 2.72 9.01
C THR A 184 -8.58 1.22 9.21
N LYS A 185 -9.67 0.49 9.48
CA LYS A 185 -9.68 -0.97 9.63
C LYS A 185 -9.22 -1.70 8.37
N VAL A 186 -9.53 -1.15 7.19
CA VAL A 186 -9.13 -1.71 5.89
C VAL A 186 -7.62 -1.63 5.74
N PHE A 187 -7.01 -0.49 6.06
CA PHE A 187 -5.54 -0.36 6.06
C PHE A 187 -4.88 -1.27 7.10
N CYS A 188 -5.44 -1.40 8.30
CA CYS A 188 -4.93 -2.35 9.29
C CYS A 188 -4.95 -3.79 8.75
N ALA A 189 -6.00 -4.19 8.03
CA ALA A 189 -6.14 -5.50 7.43
C ALA A 189 -5.03 -5.84 6.40
N LEU A 190 -4.39 -4.82 5.79
CA LEU A 190 -3.31 -5.04 4.83
C LEU A 190 -2.03 -5.58 5.48
N ASP A 191 -1.77 -5.26 6.75
CA ASP A 191 -0.63 -5.83 7.48
C ASP A 191 -0.82 -7.35 7.68
N GLU A 192 -2.06 -7.77 7.99
CA GLU A 192 -2.43 -9.18 8.14
C GLU A 192 -2.32 -9.91 6.79
N GLU A 193 -2.79 -9.28 5.71
CA GLU A 193 -2.62 -9.80 4.33
C GLU A 193 -1.15 -9.99 3.97
N GLN A 194 -0.32 -8.98 4.22
CA GLN A 194 1.11 -9.06 3.93
C GLN A 194 1.78 -10.17 4.73
N ALA A 195 1.45 -10.28 6.02
CA ALA A 195 2.00 -11.29 6.90
C ALA A 195 1.54 -12.72 6.56
N ALA A 196 0.33 -12.90 6.03
CA ALA A 196 -0.14 -14.20 5.52
C ALA A 196 0.76 -14.76 4.40
N HIS A 197 1.54 -13.89 3.75
CA HIS A 197 2.50 -14.25 2.72
C HIS A 197 3.92 -14.44 3.26
N PHE A 198 4.17 -14.37 4.56
CA PHE A 198 5.50 -14.66 5.11
C PHE A 198 5.84 -16.17 5.03
N PRO A 199 7.13 -16.56 5.14
CA PRO A 199 7.48 -17.95 5.38
C PRO A 199 6.76 -18.50 6.61
N LYS A 200 6.37 -19.78 6.60
CA LYS A 200 5.65 -20.44 7.71
C LYS A 200 6.42 -20.40 9.04
N SER A 201 7.74 -20.26 8.99
CA SER A 201 8.62 -20.10 10.16
C SER A 201 8.53 -18.71 10.79
N ILE A 202 7.81 -17.76 10.20
CA ILE A 202 7.57 -16.44 10.77
C ILE A 202 6.10 -16.32 11.14
N ILE A 203 5.84 -16.14 12.42
CA ILE A 203 4.49 -15.98 12.96
C ILE A 203 4.27 -14.50 13.24
N PHE A 204 3.24 -13.95 12.61
CA PHE A 204 2.73 -12.62 12.92
C PHE A 204 1.49 -12.75 13.80
N THR A 205 1.47 -12.03 14.92
CA THR A 205 0.25 -11.84 15.71
C THR A 205 0.06 -10.37 16.05
N ARG A 206 -1.22 -9.98 16.13
CA ARG A 206 -1.67 -8.66 16.58
C ARG A 206 -3.06 -8.83 17.16
N LYS A 207 -3.19 -8.67 18.48
CA LYS A 207 -4.46 -8.83 19.20
C LYS A 207 -5.21 -7.51 19.28
N GLY A 208 -4.51 -6.43 19.64
CA GLY A 208 -5.01 -5.06 19.63
C GLY A 208 -4.81 -4.41 18.26
N THR A 209 -5.82 -3.71 17.75
CA THR A 209 -5.76 -2.95 16.51
C THR A 209 -6.56 -1.65 16.64
N ILE A 210 -5.89 -0.50 16.49
CA ILE A 210 -6.52 0.83 16.54
C ILE A 210 -7.73 0.95 15.60
N GLY A 211 -7.60 0.45 14.36
CA GLY A 211 -8.71 0.46 13.40
C GLY A 211 -9.92 -0.40 13.81
N LYS A 212 -9.77 -1.30 14.78
CA LYS A 212 -10.85 -2.13 15.36
C LYS A 212 -11.37 -1.56 16.70
N GLY A 213 -10.85 -0.43 17.16
CA GLY A 213 -11.27 0.25 18.39
C GLY A 213 -10.35 0.07 19.59
N ASP A 214 -9.24 -0.67 19.46
CA ASP A 214 -8.28 -0.82 20.55
C ASP A 214 -7.43 0.43 20.76
N LYS A 215 -6.85 0.57 21.96
CA LYS A 215 -5.96 1.71 22.27
C LYS A 215 -4.59 1.61 21.58
N VAL A 216 -4.18 0.40 21.20
CA VAL A 216 -2.83 0.10 20.71
C VAL A 216 -2.89 -0.96 19.61
N CYS A 217 -2.07 -0.82 18.58
CA CYS A 217 -1.71 -1.92 17.68
C CYS A 217 -0.48 -2.65 18.24
N ASP A 218 -0.63 -3.91 18.65
CA ASP A 218 0.42 -4.70 19.33
C ASP A 218 1.12 -5.69 18.38
N PHE A 219 1.94 -5.18 17.46
CA PHE A 219 2.62 -6.01 16.47
C PHE A 219 3.62 -6.97 17.13
N ARG A 220 3.50 -8.27 16.84
CA ARG A 220 4.43 -9.33 17.28
C ARG A 220 4.85 -10.17 16.08
N TYR A 221 6.15 -10.25 15.84
CA TYR A 221 6.76 -11.15 14.86
C TYR A 221 7.70 -12.11 15.58
N GLU A 222 7.47 -13.40 15.42
CA GLU A 222 8.23 -14.46 16.09
C GLU A 222 8.76 -15.45 15.06
N TYR A 223 9.99 -15.92 15.25
CA TYR A 223 10.56 -17.01 14.49
C TYR A 223 10.26 -18.34 15.18
N ARG A 224 9.66 -19.28 14.44
CA ARG A 224 9.49 -20.67 14.85
C ARG A 224 10.42 -21.54 14.01
N GLN A 225 11.27 -22.30 14.72
CA GLN A 225 12.15 -23.31 14.13
C GLN A 225 11.34 -24.51 13.66
#